data_AF-A0A1H8E735-F1
#
_entry.id   AF-A0A1H8E735-F1
#
_cell.length_a   1.000
_cell.length_b   1.000
_cell.length_c   1.000
_cell.angle_alpha   90.00
_cell.angle_beta   90.00
_cell.angle_gamma   90.00
#
_symmetry.space_group_name_H-M   'P 1'
#
loop_
_entity.id
_entity.type
_entity.pdbx_description
1 polymer ?
#
loop_
_entity_poly.entity_id
_entity_poly.type
_entity_poly.pdbx_seq_one_letter_code
_entity_poly.pdbx_strand_id
1 'polypeptide(L)'
;MHWNVVNDWSFVLMEESQKLYFTQLMSQLTEQYESETIYPDQVDVFNSLKFTPYAATRVVIIGQDPYHGPGQAHGLSFSVRHGVKTPPSLQNMYKELKEDLGCEIAEHGCLESWAKQGVLMLNTVLTVRAGEPASHKGIGWERFTNAVIAALNARELPIVFILWGKHAQEKAASIDASRHRVIESAHPSPFAARRGFFGSKPFSRANGYLRELGMLEIDWAIKEHTVQQDAANRVTEAEAAR
;
A
#
# COMPACT_ATOMS: atom_id res chain seq x y z
N MET A 1 -1.18 18.22 10.67
CA MET A 1 -0.74 17.28 9.62
C MET A 1 -0.21 18.08 8.45
N HIS A 2 0.95 17.69 7.91
CA HIS A 2 1.54 18.33 6.73
C HIS A 2 2.10 17.25 5.80
N TRP A 3 2.27 17.60 4.52
CA TRP A 3 2.99 16.76 3.56
C TRP A 3 4.43 16.54 4.03
N ASN A 4 4.85 15.28 4.21
CA ASN A 4 6.16 14.93 4.74
C ASN A 4 6.89 13.87 3.88
N VAL A 5 6.53 13.73 2.61
CA VAL A 5 7.26 12.89 1.68
C VAL A 5 8.46 13.69 1.16
N VAL A 6 9.66 13.11 1.16
CA VAL A 6 10.90 13.76 0.73
C VAL A 6 11.61 12.86 -0.29
N ASN A 7 10.94 12.62 -1.41
CA ASN A 7 11.47 11.90 -2.57
C ASN A 7 10.84 12.45 -3.86
N ASP A 8 10.99 11.73 -4.97
CA ASP A 8 10.48 12.14 -6.29
C ASP A 8 8.96 12.39 -6.34
N TRP A 9 8.17 11.78 -5.45
CA TRP A 9 6.74 12.09 -5.32
C TRP A 9 6.46 13.54 -4.99
N SER A 10 7.37 14.24 -4.30
CA SER A 10 7.17 15.65 -3.95
C SER A 10 7.14 16.55 -5.17
N PHE A 11 7.85 16.19 -6.24
CA PHE A 11 7.77 16.89 -7.52
C PHE A 11 6.53 16.46 -8.30
N VAL A 12 6.24 15.15 -8.34
CA VAL A 12 5.11 14.59 -9.08
C VAL A 12 3.75 15.07 -8.56
N LEU A 13 3.63 15.22 -7.24
CA LEU A 13 2.38 15.60 -6.57
C LEU A 13 2.40 17.04 -6.03
N MET A 14 3.37 17.86 -6.45
CA MET A 14 3.52 19.23 -5.97
C MET A 14 2.22 20.02 -6.14
N GLU A 15 1.68 20.06 -7.37
CA GLU A 15 0.43 20.76 -7.66
C GLU A 15 -0.75 20.18 -6.89
N GLU A 16 -0.82 18.85 -6.77
CA GLU A 16 -1.92 18.17 -6.07
C GLU A 16 -1.94 18.54 -4.58
N SER A 17 -0.77 18.55 -3.93
CA SER A 17 -0.60 18.88 -2.51
C SER A 17 -0.93 20.33 -2.16
N GLN A 18 -0.96 21.23 -3.16
CA GLN A 18 -1.29 22.64 -3.00
C GLN A 18 -2.76 22.97 -3.29
N LYS A 19 -3.53 22.01 -3.83
CA LYS A 19 -4.95 22.23 -4.12
C LYS A 19 -5.74 22.47 -2.83
N LEU A 20 -6.72 23.37 -2.90
CA LEU A 20 -7.55 23.77 -1.76
C LEU A 20 -8.12 22.56 -0.99
N TYR A 21 -8.68 21.58 -1.70
CA TYR A 21 -9.26 20.39 -1.05
C TYR A 21 -8.23 19.61 -0.22
N PHE A 22 -6.98 19.52 -0.67
CA PHE A 22 -5.93 18.78 0.02
C PHE A 22 -5.47 19.55 1.27
N THR A 23 -5.30 20.86 1.14
CA THR A 23 -4.95 21.71 2.30
C THR A 23 -6.05 21.70 3.37
N GLN A 24 -7.33 21.72 2.96
CA GLN A 24 -8.48 21.58 3.85
C GLN A 24 -8.51 20.20 4.52
N LEU A 25 -8.25 19.14 3.77
CA LEU A 25 -8.13 17.78 4.30
C LEU A 25 -7.02 17.68 5.35
N MET A 26 -5.83 18.23 5.09
CA MET A 26 -4.74 18.26 6.07
C MET A 26 -5.11 19.02 7.33
N SER A 27 -5.79 20.17 7.21
CA SER A 27 -6.28 20.95 8.35
C SER A 27 -7.27 20.15 9.19
N GLN A 28 -8.31 19.59 8.56
CA GLN A 28 -9.32 18.77 9.23
C GLN A 28 -8.69 17.58 9.96
N LEU A 29 -7.75 16.88 9.32
CA LEU A 29 -7.06 15.75 9.96
C LEU A 29 -6.21 16.21 11.14
N THR A 30 -5.61 17.41 11.09
CA THR A 30 -4.85 17.96 12.23
C THR A 30 -5.73 18.04 13.47
N GLU A 31 -6.90 18.63 13.33
CA GLU A 31 -7.89 18.77 14.41
C GLU A 31 -8.38 17.40 14.92
N GLN A 32 -8.61 16.44 14.00
CA GLN A 32 -9.02 15.09 14.36
C GLN A 32 -7.93 14.31 15.12
N TYR A 33 -6.66 14.39 14.71
CA TYR A 33 -5.55 13.76 15.44
C TYR A 33 -5.36 14.35 16.85
N GLU A 34 -5.81 15.57 17.12
CA GLU A 34 -5.75 16.21 18.44
C GLU A 34 -6.88 15.77 19.39
N SER A 35 -8.01 15.34 18.83
CA SER A 35 -9.24 15.08 19.59
C SER A 35 -9.71 13.63 19.57
N GLU A 36 -9.23 12.82 18.62
CA GLU A 36 -9.68 11.47 18.37
C GLU A 36 -8.49 10.52 18.13
N THR A 37 -8.72 9.21 18.24
CA THR A 37 -7.73 8.21 17.80
C THR A 37 -7.92 7.91 16.32
N ILE A 38 -6.99 8.39 15.51
CA ILE A 38 -6.94 8.17 14.06
C ILE A 38 -5.79 7.21 13.74
N TYR A 39 -6.01 6.28 12.81
CA TYR A 39 -4.99 5.39 12.28
C TYR A 39 -4.71 5.66 10.80
N PRO A 40 -3.47 5.44 10.31
CA PRO A 40 -2.28 5.08 11.09
C PRO A 40 -1.78 6.28 11.93
N ASP A 41 -0.64 6.15 12.61
CA ASP A 41 0.02 7.29 13.25
C ASP A 41 0.28 8.39 12.21
N GLN A 42 0.20 9.66 12.61
CA GLN A 42 0.27 10.80 11.67
C GLN A 42 1.53 10.80 10.79
N VAL A 43 2.66 10.35 11.34
CA VAL A 43 3.94 10.25 10.62
C VAL A 43 3.92 9.19 9.52
N ASP A 44 3.04 8.20 9.63
CA ASP A 44 2.99 7.03 8.77
C ASP A 44 1.97 7.13 7.63
N VAL A 45 1.11 8.15 7.62
CA VAL A 45 0.02 8.26 6.64
C VAL A 45 0.50 8.13 5.18
N PHE A 46 1.70 8.62 4.89
CA PHE A 46 2.31 8.57 3.56
C PHE A 46 3.40 7.51 3.39
N ASN A 47 3.51 6.51 4.29
CA ASN A 47 4.58 5.51 4.24
C ASN A 47 4.63 4.73 2.92
N SER A 48 3.50 4.45 2.28
CA SER A 48 3.48 3.86 0.94
C SER A 48 4.30 4.65 -0.08
N LEU A 49 4.15 5.98 -0.11
CA LEU A 49 4.91 6.88 -0.99
C LEU A 49 6.36 7.08 -0.53
N LYS A 50 6.62 7.05 0.79
CA LYS A 50 7.98 7.17 1.34
C LYS A 50 8.83 5.94 1.02
N PHE A 51 8.30 4.75 1.24
CA PHE A 51 9.01 3.49 0.99
C PHE A 51 9.09 3.14 -0.49
N THR A 52 8.16 3.64 -1.31
CA THR A 52 8.12 3.37 -2.75
C THR A 52 8.16 4.68 -3.55
N PRO A 53 9.35 5.21 -3.87
CA PRO A 53 9.49 6.35 -4.78
C PRO A 53 8.78 6.13 -6.12
N TYR A 54 8.33 7.21 -6.75
CA TYR A 54 7.62 7.21 -8.02
C TYR A 54 8.38 6.46 -9.11
N ALA A 55 9.67 6.77 -9.28
CA ALA A 55 10.53 6.13 -10.28
C ALA A 55 10.81 4.66 -9.96
N ALA A 56 10.85 4.30 -8.67
CA ALA A 56 11.09 2.93 -8.22
C ALA A 56 9.85 2.04 -8.25
N THR A 57 8.66 2.60 -8.50
CA THR A 57 7.41 1.84 -8.53
C THR A 57 7.39 0.87 -9.71
N ARG A 58 7.27 -0.43 -9.42
CA ARG A 58 7.19 -1.53 -10.40
C ARG A 58 5.84 -2.24 -10.36
N VAL A 59 5.28 -2.39 -9.15
CA VAL A 59 3.98 -3.02 -8.90
C VAL A 59 3.13 -2.09 -8.05
N VAL A 60 1.82 -2.04 -8.28
CA VAL A 60 0.87 -1.31 -7.44
C VAL A 60 -0.18 -2.29 -6.91
N ILE A 61 -0.41 -2.29 -5.61
CA ILE A 61 -1.46 -3.08 -4.93
C ILE A 61 -2.41 -2.11 -4.25
N ILE A 62 -3.68 -2.11 -4.67
CA ILE A 62 -4.70 -1.19 -4.17
C ILE A 62 -5.52 -1.83 -3.05
N GLY A 63 -5.50 -1.21 -1.86
CA GLY A 63 -6.41 -1.49 -0.75
C GLY A 63 -7.50 -0.43 -0.61
N GLN A 64 -8.44 -0.64 0.32
CA GLN A 64 -9.56 0.28 0.53
C GLN A 64 -9.23 1.38 1.54
N ASP A 65 -9.24 1.05 2.83
CA ASP A 65 -8.92 1.91 3.97
C ASP A 65 -7.93 1.21 4.94
N PRO A 66 -7.27 1.95 5.85
CA PRO A 66 -6.36 1.35 6.81
C PRO A 66 -7.11 0.43 7.79
N TYR A 67 -6.38 -0.50 8.41
CA TYR A 67 -6.91 -1.20 9.58
C TYR A 67 -7.24 -0.21 10.71
N HIS A 68 -8.39 -0.41 11.35
CA HIS A 68 -8.94 0.51 12.35
C HIS A 68 -8.70 0.07 13.81
N GLY A 69 -7.87 -0.96 14.04
CA GLY A 69 -7.50 -1.44 15.36
C GLY A 69 -6.12 -0.95 15.83
N PRO A 70 -5.88 -0.92 17.15
CA PRO A 70 -4.61 -0.44 17.72
C PRO A 70 -3.39 -1.16 17.18
N GLY A 71 -2.38 -0.38 16.79
CA GLY A 71 -1.08 -0.87 16.32
C GLY A 71 -1.11 -1.57 14.96
N GLN A 72 -2.27 -1.71 14.30
CA GLN A 72 -2.39 -2.45 13.05
C GLN A 72 -1.82 -1.68 11.87
N ALA A 73 -2.45 -0.55 11.51
CA ALA A 73 -2.09 0.20 10.32
C ALA A 73 -0.78 0.99 10.50
N HIS A 74 0.05 1.01 9.46
CA HIS A 74 1.30 1.78 9.39
C HIS A 74 1.52 2.42 8.02
N GLY A 75 0.42 2.72 7.30
CA GLY A 75 0.46 3.45 6.03
C GLY A 75 0.69 2.61 4.77
N LEU A 76 0.64 1.27 4.88
CA LEU A 76 0.70 0.33 3.76
C LEU A 76 -0.60 -0.48 3.66
N SER A 77 -1.14 -0.64 2.44
CA SER A 77 -2.30 -1.51 2.22
C SER A 77 -2.01 -2.96 2.61
N PHE A 78 -2.99 -3.64 3.21
CA PHE A 78 -2.91 -5.04 3.69
C PHE A 78 -1.89 -5.35 4.79
N SER A 79 -0.88 -4.52 5.02
CA SER A 79 0.18 -4.77 6.00
C SER A 79 -0.22 -4.38 7.42
N VAL A 80 0.35 -5.09 8.39
CA VAL A 80 0.30 -4.71 9.81
C VAL A 80 1.69 -4.65 10.43
N ARG A 81 1.87 -3.89 11.51
CA ARG A 81 3.16 -3.84 12.24
C ARG A 81 3.57 -5.22 12.79
N HIS A 82 4.87 -5.38 13.08
CA HIS A 82 5.38 -6.54 13.80
C HIS A 82 4.71 -6.70 15.18
N GLY A 83 4.52 -7.95 15.61
CA GLY A 83 3.83 -8.27 16.87
C GLY A 83 2.29 -8.21 16.80
N VAL A 84 1.72 -7.70 15.71
CA VAL A 84 0.27 -7.71 15.49
C VAL A 84 -0.16 -9.01 14.82
N LYS A 85 -1.27 -9.59 15.28
CA LYS A 85 -1.88 -10.76 14.65
C LYS A 85 -2.20 -10.49 13.18
N THR A 86 -1.65 -11.33 12.29
CA THR A 86 -1.89 -11.26 10.84
C THR A 86 -3.40 -11.31 10.54
N PRO A 87 -3.96 -10.28 9.88
CA PRO A 87 -5.39 -10.22 9.55
C PRO A 87 -5.83 -11.31 8.57
N PRO A 88 -7.12 -11.71 8.54
CA PRO A 88 -7.60 -12.81 7.70
C PRO A 88 -7.33 -12.65 6.20
N SER A 89 -7.44 -11.43 5.66
CA SER A 89 -7.13 -11.17 4.24
C SER A 89 -5.64 -11.42 3.95
N LEU A 90 -4.75 -10.96 4.83
CA LEU A 90 -3.31 -11.16 4.69
C LEU A 90 -2.92 -12.64 4.85
N GLN A 91 -3.57 -13.37 5.77
CA GLN A 91 -3.39 -14.82 5.87
C GLN A 91 -3.75 -15.54 4.56
N ASN A 92 -4.81 -15.11 3.87
CA ASN A 92 -5.16 -15.67 2.57
C ASN A 92 -4.15 -15.28 1.49
N MET A 93 -3.60 -14.06 1.53
CA MET A 93 -2.49 -13.68 0.65
C MET A 93 -1.27 -14.59 0.82
N TYR A 94 -0.91 -14.95 2.06
CA TYR A 94 0.20 -15.90 2.30
C TYR A 94 -0.10 -17.32 1.83
N LYS A 95 -1.35 -17.78 1.97
CA LYS A 95 -1.76 -19.08 1.42
C LYS A 95 -1.62 -19.09 -0.10
N GLU A 96 -2.11 -18.06 -0.78
CA GLU A 96 -1.96 -17.96 -2.23
C GLU A 96 -0.49 -17.82 -2.63
N LEU A 97 0.32 -17.04 -1.89
CA LEU A 97 1.74 -16.90 -2.16
C LEU A 97 2.48 -18.24 -2.05
N LYS A 98 2.14 -19.06 -1.05
CA LYS A 98 2.68 -20.41 -0.90
C LYS A 98 2.31 -21.32 -2.06
N GLU A 99 1.05 -21.32 -2.49
CA GLU A 99 0.60 -22.14 -3.63
C GLU A 99 1.14 -21.62 -4.99
N ASP A 100 1.37 -20.32 -5.11
CA ASP A 100 1.83 -19.67 -6.34
C ASP A 100 3.35 -19.82 -6.55
N LEU A 101 4.15 -19.52 -5.52
CA LEU A 101 5.60 -19.43 -5.60
C LEU A 101 6.35 -20.38 -4.65
N GLY A 102 5.65 -21.16 -3.83
CA GLY A 102 6.28 -22.07 -2.86
C GLY A 102 6.89 -21.36 -1.64
N CYS A 103 6.59 -20.08 -1.41
CA CYS A 103 7.10 -19.36 -0.25
C CYS A 103 6.49 -19.90 1.04
N GLU A 104 7.28 -19.93 2.13
CA GLU A 104 6.73 -20.24 3.44
C GLU A 104 5.80 -19.13 3.96
N ILE A 105 4.84 -19.54 4.80
CA ILE A 105 3.89 -18.61 5.42
C ILE A 105 4.63 -17.83 6.51
N ALA A 106 4.67 -16.51 6.38
CA ALA A 106 5.32 -15.64 7.35
C ALA A 106 4.61 -15.64 8.71
N GLU A 107 5.40 -15.50 9.77
CA GLU A 107 4.91 -15.44 11.16
C GLU A 107 4.43 -14.04 11.59
N HIS A 108 4.62 -13.02 10.76
CA HIS A 108 4.17 -11.66 10.99
C HIS A 108 3.47 -11.08 9.76
N GLY A 109 2.78 -9.94 9.92
CA GLY A 109 2.03 -9.28 8.85
C GLY A 109 2.68 -8.04 8.22
N CYS A 110 3.94 -7.74 8.56
CA CYS A 110 4.68 -6.62 7.98
C CYS A 110 5.11 -6.92 6.53
N LEU A 111 4.80 -6.00 5.61
CA LEU A 111 5.05 -6.10 4.17
C LEU A 111 6.00 -5.01 3.67
N GLU A 112 6.73 -4.34 4.56
CA GLU A 112 7.71 -3.31 4.18
C GLU A 112 8.76 -3.82 3.19
N SER A 113 9.13 -5.09 3.27
CA SER A 113 10.09 -5.70 2.33
C SER A 113 9.60 -5.62 0.88
N TRP A 114 8.28 -5.70 0.64
CA TRP A 114 7.71 -5.52 -0.69
C TRP A 114 7.74 -4.05 -1.11
N ALA A 115 7.38 -3.13 -0.20
CA ALA A 115 7.40 -1.69 -0.48
C ALA A 115 8.81 -1.20 -0.84
N LYS A 116 9.83 -1.61 -0.09
CA LYS A 116 11.24 -1.29 -0.35
C LYS A 116 11.76 -1.87 -1.68
N GLN A 117 11.06 -2.84 -2.26
CA GLN A 117 11.31 -3.38 -3.59
C GLN A 117 10.47 -2.69 -4.68
N GLY A 118 9.75 -1.61 -4.41
CA GLY A 118 8.97 -0.92 -5.44
C GLY A 118 7.57 -1.48 -5.65
N VAL A 119 7.02 -2.19 -4.65
CA VAL A 119 5.59 -2.52 -4.60
C VAL A 119 4.85 -1.40 -3.86
N LEU A 120 4.21 -0.50 -4.60
CA LEU A 120 3.43 0.58 -4.01
C LEU A 120 2.14 0.02 -3.40
N MET A 121 2.10 -0.06 -2.07
CA MET A 121 0.96 -0.59 -1.30
C MET A 121 0.00 0.54 -0.89
N LEU A 122 -0.86 0.96 -1.82
CA LEU A 122 -1.68 2.17 -1.69
C LEU A 122 -3.12 1.83 -1.25
N ASN A 123 -3.60 2.41 -0.15
CA ASN A 123 -5.03 2.44 0.15
C ASN A 123 -5.71 3.59 -0.61
N THR A 124 -6.99 3.45 -0.96
CA THR A 124 -7.77 4.54 -1.56
C THR A 124 -8.13 5.65 -0.57
N VAL A 125 -8.25 5.31 0.70
CA VAL A 125 -8.41 6.21 1.84
C VAL A 125 -7.23 5.98 2.78
N LEU A 126 -6.54 7.04 3.23
CA LEU A 126 -5.26 6.89 3.95
C LEU A 126 -5.36 6.98 5.46
N THR A 127 -6.53 7.31 6.01
CA THR A 127 -6.76 7.39 7.46
C THR A 127 -8.13 6.81 7.84
N VAL A 128 -8.31 6.46 9.10
CA VAL A 128 -9.57 5.93 9.64
C VAL A 128 -9.67 6.23 11.13
N ARG A 129 -10.89 6.41 11.65
CA ARG A 129 -11.15 6.55 13.09
C ARG A 129 -11.09 5.18 13.76
N ALA A 130 -10.55 5.11 14.97
CA ALA A 130 -10.43 3.86 15.70
C ALA A 130 -11.80 3.17 15.85
N GLY A 131 -11.88 1.89 15.44
CA GLY A 131 -13.11 1.10 15.52
C GLY A 131 -14.21 1.46 14.51
N GLU A 132 -14.01 2.46 13.65
CA GLU A 132 -15.02 2.96 12.71
C GLU A 132 -14.54 2.80 11.25
N PRO A 133 -14.72 1.62 10.63
CA PRO A 133 -14.29 1.37 9.26
C PRO A 133 -14.94 2.36 8.28
N ALA A 134 -14.19 2.80 7.27
CA ALA A 134 -14.59 3.78 6.27
C ALA A 134 -15.05 5.15 6.81
N SER A 135 -14.73 5.51 8.06
CA SER A 135 -15.16 6.79 8.66
C SER A 135 -14.62 8.04 7.95
N HIS A 136 -13.49 7.92 7.23
CA HIS A 136 -12.87 8.99 6.45
C HIS A 136 -13.09 8.81 4.94
N LYS A 137 -14.12 8.07 4.53
CA LYS A 137 -14.55 8.00 3.14
C LYS A 137 -15.10 9.36 2.69
N GLY A 138 -14.72 9.81 1.50
CA GLY A 138 -15.29 10.99 0.85
C GLY A 138 -14.78 12.33 1.35
N ILE A 139 -13.82 12.36 2.29
CA ILE A 139 -13.27 13.61 2.84
C ILE A 139 -12.16 14.22 1.95
N GLY A 140 -11.76 13.53 0.88
CA GLY A 140 -10.77 14.02 -0.09
C GLY A 140 -9.63 13.04 -0.38
N TRP A 141 -9.48 11.98 0.42
CA TRP A 141 -8.43 10.99 0.18
C TRP A 141 -8.56 10.28 -1.16
N GLU A 142 -9.78 9.98 -1.60
CA GLU A 142 -10.00 9.32 -2.88
C GLU A 142 -9.56 10.19 -4.06
N ARG A 143 -9.74 11.52 -3.93
CA ARG A 143 -9.24 12.48 -4.92
C ARG A 143 -7.72 12.50 -4.96
N PHE A 144 -7.09 12.55 -3.80
CA PHE A 144 -5.63 12.50 -3.70
C PHE A 144 -5.06 11.20 -4.28
N THR A 145 -5.60 10.04 -3.90
CA THR A 145 -5.11 8.74 -4.38
C THR A 145 -5.45 8.50 -5.86
N ASN A 146 -6.51 9.13 -6.39
CA ASN A 146 -6.74 9.18 -7.84
C ASN A 146 -5.61 9.91 -8.56
N ALA A 147 -5.11 11.02 -8.00
CA ALA A 147 -3.99 11.76 -8.60
C ALA A 147 -2.69 10.93 -8.59
N VAL A 148 -2.44 10.17 -7.51
CA VAL A 148 -1.32 9.21 -7.44
C VAL A 148 -1.41 8.17 -8.56
N ILE A 149 -2.57 7.55 -8.74
CA ILE A 149 -2.79 6.54 -9.80
C ILE A 149 -2.69 7.17 -11.18
N ALA A 150 -3.24 8.37 -11.38
CA ALA A 150 -3.17 9.10 -12.65
C ALA A 150 -1.72 9.43 -13.03
N ALA A 151 -0.89 9.86 -12.08
CA ALA A 151 0.53 10.12 -12.32
C ALA A 151 1.31 8.86 -12.71
N LEU A 152 0.97 7.71 -12.12
CA LEU A 152 1.55 6.41 -12.49
C LEU A 152 1.07 5.94 -13.87
N ASN A 153 -0.20 6.14 -14.18
CA ASN A 153 -0.79 5.80 -15.47
C ASN A 153 -0.24 6.66 -16.62
N ALA A 154 0.12 7.91 -16.33
CA ALA A 154 0.76 8.79 -17.30
C ALA A 154 2.22 8.43 -17.60
N ARG A 155 2.86 7.60 -16.75
CA ARG A 155 4.28 7.25 -16.86
C ARG A 155 4.56 6.47 -18.15
N GLU A 156 5.70 6.72 -18.77
CA GLU A 156 6.15 5.92 -19.92
C GLU A 156 6.57 4.51 -19.51
N LEU A 157 7.32 4.40 -18.40
CA LEU A 157 7.76 3.12 -17.86
C LEU A 157 6.55 2.31 -17.36
N PRO A 158 6.27 1.13 -17.94
CA PRO A 158 5.13 0.30 -17.54
C PRO A 158 5.14 -0.09 -16.07
N ILE A 159 3.97 -0.48 -15.57
CA ILE A 159 3.71 -0.86 -14.18
C ILE A 159 2.78 -2.08 -14.20
N VAL A 160 2.96 -2.99 -13.26
CA VAL A 160 2.00 -4.06 -12.99
C VAL A 160 1.02 -3.61 -11.91
N PHE A 161 -0.26 -3.50 -12.24
CA PHE A 161 -1.33 -3.22 -11.28
C PHE A 161 -2.01 -4.52 -10.85
N ILE A 162 -2.07 -4.76 -9.55
CA ILE A 162 -2.77 -5.89 -8.96
C ILE A 162 -4.03 -5.36 -8.28
N LEU A 163 -5.19 -5.74 -8.83
CA LEU A 163 -6.49 -5.19 -8.49
C LEU A 163 -7.39 -6.29 -7.92
N TRP A 164 -7.41 -6.38 -6.59
CA TRP A 164 -8.19 -7.39 -5.88
C TRP A 164 -9.58 -6.89 -5.51
N GLY A 165 -10.59 -7.47 -6.13
CA GLY A 165 -12.00 -7.14 -5.90
C GLY A 165 -12.48 -5.87 -6.59
N LYS A 166 -13.81 -5.69 -6.58
CA LYS A 166 -14.52 -4.68 -7.37
C LYS A 166 -14.05 -3.25 -7.09
N HIS A 167 -13.79 -2.91 -5.83
CA HIS A 167 -13.35 -1.56 -5.45
C HIS A 167 -12.01 -1.17 -6.10
N ALA A 168 -11.02 -2.07 -6.08
CA ALA A 168 -9.74 -1.84 -6.72
C ALA A 168 -9.86 -1.78 -8.25
N GLN A 169 -10.68 -2.66 -8.84
CA GLN A 169 -10.96 -2.69 -10.27
C GLN A 169 -11.61 -1.39 -10.76
N GLU A 170 -12.63 -0.90 -10.06
CA GLU A 170 -13.31 0.36 -10.36
C GLU A 170 -12.37 1.57 -10.21
N LYS A 171 -11.56 1.59 -9.13
CA LYS A 171 -10.60 2.67 -8.86
C LYS A 171 -9.57 2.83 -9.98
N ALA A 172 -9.22 1.73 -10.62
CA ALA A 172 -8.16 1.66 -11.61
C ALA A 172 -8.67 1.40 -13.05
N ALA A 173 -9.98 1.60 -13.28
CA ALA A 173 -10.61 1.38 -14.58
C ALA A 173 -10.07 2.30 -15.70
N SER A 174 -9.42 3.41 -15.35
CA SER A 174 -8.81 4.34 -16.29
C SER A 174 -7.37 3.99 -16.69
N ILE A 175 -6.81 2.87 -16.18
CA ILE A 175 -5.45 2.45 -16.51
C ILE A 175 -5.35 2.13 -18.01
N ASP A 176 -4.33 2.67 -18.65
CA ASP A 176 -3.97 2.36 -20.03
C ASP A 176 -3.36 0.95 -20.12
N ALA A 177 -4.23 -0.05 -20.31
CA ALA A 177 -3.84 -1.45 -20.42
C ALA A 177 -3.02 -1.77 -21.68
N SER A 178 -2.88 -0.84 -22.64
CA SER A 178 -1.95 -1.00 -23.76
C SER A 178 -0.48 -0.85 -23.32
N ARG A 179 -0.26 -0.09 -22.24
CA ARG A 179 1.06 0.21 -21.68
C ARG A 179 1.34 -0.59 -20.42
N HIS A 180 0.41 -0.54 -19.48
CA HIS A 180 0.53 -1.20 -18.19
C HIS A 180 0.09 -2.66 -18.27
N ARG A 181 0.32 -3.41 -17.20
CA ARG A 181 -0.20 -4.77 -17.03
C ARG A 181 -1.17 -4.77 -15.89
N VAL A 182 -2.30 -5.47 -16.06
CA VAL A 182 -3.37 -5.51 -15.07
C VAL A 182 -3.64 -6.96 -14.68
N ILE A 183 -3.56 -7.24 -13.38
CA ILE A 183 -3.85 -8.54 -12.77
C ILE A 183 -5.07 -8.35 -11.88
N GLU A 184 -6.20 -8.90 -12.32
CA GLU A 184 -7.47 -8.82 -11.60
C GLU A 184 -7.86 -10.18 -11.04
N SER A 185 -8.40 -10.17 -9.82
CA SER A 185 -9.05 -11.33 -9.23
C SER A 185 -10.01 -10.92 -8.11
N ALA A 186 -10.68 -11.89 -7.48
CA ALA A 186 -11.52 -11.61 -6.31
C ALA A 186 -10.67 -11.10 -5.13
N HIS A 187 -11.30 -10.42 -4.16
CA HIS A 187 -10.58 -9.91 -2.99
C HIS A 187 -10.07 -11.05 -2.07
N PRO A 188 -8.89 -10.95 -1.44
CA PRO A 188 -8.36 -11.96 -0.50
C PRO A 188 -9.16 -12.12 0.80
N SER A 189 -10.21 -11.33 1.01
CA SER A 189 -11.08 -11.44 2.19
C SER A 189 -11.70 -12.84 2.29
N PRO A 190 -11.90 -13.38 3.50
CA PRO A 190 -12.58 -14.67 3.70
C PRO A 190 -13.90 -14.81 2.92
N PHE A 191 -14.62 -13.71 2.71
CA PHE A 191 -15.88 -13.69 1.98
C PHE A 191 -15.73 -13.86 0.46
N ALA A 192 -14.57 -13.57 -0.12
CA ALA A 192 -14.36 -13.52 -1.57
C ALA A 192 -13.22 -14.42 -2.06
N ALA A 193 -12.31 -14.86 -1.19
CA ALA A 193 -11.07 -15.51 -1.62
C ALA A 193 -11.30 -16.78 -2.45
N ARG A 194 -12.26 -17.62 -2.04
CA ARG A 194 -12.63 -18.85 -2.77
C ARG A 194 -13.35 -18.60 -4.09
N ARG A 195 -13.81 -17.38 -4.35
CA ARG A 195 -14.54 -16.99 -5.57
C ARG A 195 -13.61 -16.52 -6.69
N GLY A 196 -12.29 -16.61 -6.50
CA GLY A 196 -11.32 -16.35 -7.56
C GLY A 196 -10.01 -15.70 -7.13
N PHE A 197 -9.78 -15.43 -5.84
CA PHE A 197 -8.46 -15.01 -5.37
C PHE A 197 -7.51 -16.22 -5.35
N PHE A 198 -7.95 -17.32 -4.74
CA PHE A 198 -7.17 -18.55 -4.70
C PHE A 198 -7.02 -19.14 -6.10
N GLY A 199 -5.79 -19.49 -6.47
CA GLY A 199 -5.43 -19.98 -7.79
C GLY A 199 -5.28 -18.88 -8.84
N SER A 200 -5.43 -17.60 -8.49
CA SER A 200 -5.25 -16.49 -9.44
C SER A 200 -3.79 -16.20 -9.77
N LYS A 201 -2.87 -16.74 -8.95
CA LYS A 201 -1.41 -16.67 -9.11
C LYS A 201 -0.89 -15.26 -9.36
N PRO A 202 -1.28 -14.26 -8.54
CA PRO A 202 -1.00 -12.86 -8.85
C PRO A 202 0.50 -12.54 -8.76
N PHE A 203 1.26 -13.25 -7.93
CA PHE A 203 2.66 -12.96 -7.64
C PHE A 203 3.58 -13.47 -8.76
N SER A 204 3.40 -14.72 -9.21
CA SER A 204 4.14 -15.26 -10.34
C SER A 204 3.81 -14.55 -11.66
N ARG A 205 2.54 -14.17 -11.86
CA ARG A 205 2.12 -13.36 -13.02
C ARG A 205 2.77 -11.98 -13.00
N ALA A 206 2.83 -11.33 -11.84
CA ALA A 206 3.49 -10.04 -11.72
C ALA A 206 4.99 -10.13 -12.07
N ASN A 207 5.70 -11.12 -11.53
CA ASN A 207 7.10 -11.36 -11.88
C ASN A 207 7.28 -11.76 -13.35
N GLY A 208 6.35 -12.51 -13.93
CA GLY A 208 6.33 -12.80 -15.37
C GLY A 208 6.27 -11.53 -16.22
N TYR A 209 5.36 -10.61 -15.90
CA TYR A 209 5.28 -9.32 -16.58
C TYR A 209 6.51 -8.44 -16.36
N LEU A 210 7.06 -8.38 -15.15
CA LEU A 210 8.29 -7.63 -14.89
C LEU A 210 9.44 -8.16 -15.74
N ARG A 211 9.58 -9.48 -15.85
CA ARG A 211 10.60 -10.13 -16.69
C ARG A 211 10.42 -9.81 -18.17
N GLU A 212 9.19 -9.86 -18.69
CA GLU A 212 8.88 -9.47 -20.08
C GLU A 212 9.25 -8.01 -20.37
N LEU A 213 9.12 -7.14 -19.37
CA LEU A 213 9.45 -5.72 -19.44
C LEU A 213 10.94 -5.44 -19.20
N GLY A 214 11.77 -6.46 -18.97
CA GLY A 214 13.19 -6.30 -18.62
C GLY A 214 13.42 -5.63 -17.26
N MET A 215 12.41 -5.64 -16.40
CA MET A 215 12.47 -5.08 -15.05
C MET A 215 12.87 -6.17 -14.06
N LEU A 216 13.54 -5.76 -12.98
CA LEU A 216 13.82 -6.67 -11.88
C LEU A 216 12.52 -7.25 -11.33
N GLU A 217 12.55 -8.52 -10.95
CA GLU A 217 11.43 -9.20 -10.28
C GLU A 217 11.33 -8.76 -8.82
N ILE A 218 10.20 -9.08 -8.17
CA ILE A 218 10.02 -8.90 -6.73
C ILE A 218 10.34 -10.22 -6.02
N ASP A 219 11.18 -10.17 -4.99
CA ASP A 219 11.28 -11.23 -4.01
C ASP A 219 10.08 -11.13 -3.07
N TRP A 220 9.06 -11.95 -3.35
CA TRP A 220 7.82 -11.97 -2.58
C TRP A 220 7.95 -12.70 -1.24
N ALA A 221 9.03 -13.46 -1.02
CA ALA A 221 9.24 -14.15 0.24
C ALA A 221 9.44 -13.15 1.38
N ILE A 222 8.71 -13.37 2.48
CA ILE A 222 8.84 -12.54 3.67
C ILE A 222 9.73 -13.30 4.64
N LYS A 223 10.90 -12.72 4.92
CA LYS A 223 11.91 -13.29 5.81
C LYS A 223 11.50 -13.09 7.26
N GLU A 224 11.99 -13.97 8.12
CA GLU A 224 11.79 -13.83 9.57
C GLU A 224 12.33 -12.50 10.08
N HIS A 225 11.56 -11.88 10.97
CA HIS A 225 11.98 -10.67 11.64
C HIS A 225 12.67 -11.03 12.96
N THR A 226 13.98 -10.83 13.00
CA THR A 226 14.75 -11.06 14.24
C THR A 226 14.73 -9.82 15.14
N VAL A 227 14.63 -10.01 16.45
CA VAL A 227 14.61 -8.92 17.47
C VAL A 227 15.83 -7.99 17.36
N GLN A 228 16.95 -8.46 16.79
CA GLN A 228 18.14 -7.64 16.54
C GLN A 228 17.94 -6.58 15.45
N GLN A 229 17.02 -6.78 14.51
CA GLN A 229 16.72 -5.82 13.44
C GLN A 229 15.93 -4.60 13.95
N ASP A 230 15.06 -4.76 14.95
CA ASP A 230 14.34 -3.65 15.58
C ASP A 230 15.29 -2.66 16.28
N ALA A 231 16.29 -3.20 16.98
CA ALA A 231 17.28 -2.37 17.68
C ALA A 231 18.14 -1.57 16.69
N ALA A 232 18.52 -2.17 15.57
CA ALA A 232 19.27 -1.50 14.52
C ALA A 232 18.45 -0.42 13.80
N ASN A 233 17.18 -0.69 13.50
CA ASN A 233 16.29 0.26 12.81
C ASN A 233 15.92 1.47 13.70
N ARG A 234 15.66 1.26 14.99
CA ARG A 234 15.38 2.37 15.92
C ARG A 234 16.57 3.31 16.11
N VAL A 235 17.79 2.79 16.09
CA VAL A 235 19.01 3.61 16.17
C VAL A 235 19.17 4.44 14.89
N THR A 236 18.98 3.82 13.72
CA THR A 236 19.08 4.54 12.44
C THR A 236 17.98 5.57 12.22
N GLU A 237 16.74 5.30 12.63
CA GLU A 237 15.63 6.28 12.58
C GLU A 237 15.85 7.46 13.54
N ALA A 238 16.39 7.20 14.73
CA ALA A 238 16.72 8.25 15.70
C ALA A 238 17.93 9.12 15.25
N GLU A 239 18.86 8.53 14.49
CA GLU A 239 20.00 9.24 13.89
C GLU A 239 19.59 10.05 12.64
N ALA A 240 18.66 9.55 11.84
CA ALA A 240 18.13 10.26 10.66
C ALA A 240 17.17 11.41 11.01
N ALA A 241 16.63 11.43 12.24
CA ALA A 241 15.76 12.48 12.75
C ALA A 241 16.52 13.63 13.47
N ARG A 242 17.86 13.61 13.46
CA ARG A 242 18.74 14.67 13.99
C ARG A 242 19.41 15.43 12.85
#